data_AF-X8CL88-F1
#
_entry.id   AF-X8CL88-F1
#
_cell.length_a   1.000
_cell.length_b   1.000
_cell.length_c   1.000
_cell.angle_alpha   90.00
_cell.angle_beta   90.00
_cell.angle_gamma   90.00
#
_symmetry.space_group_name_H-M   'P 1'
#
loop_
_entity.id
_entity.type
_entity.pdbx_description
1 polymer ?
#
loop_
_entity_poly.entity_id
_entity_poly.type
_entity_poly.pdbx_seq_one_letter_code
_entity_poly.pdbx_strand_id
1 'polypeptide(L)' 'MSDYELKAASIRGDGVDWPLSYEDLAPYYDIVEQTLVVHGICAGIPNCPDGQFIGRRRRPSSKNRSSLMSREGCQTSE' A
#
# COMPACT_ATOMS: atom_id res chain seq x y z
N MET A 1 -0.60 -11.72 4.44
CA MET A 1 -0.44 -13.14 4.82
C MET A 1 -1.82 -13.76 4.77
N SER A 2 -1.99 -14.95 4.19
CA SER A 2 -3.30 -15.60 4.05
C SER A 2 -3.42 -16.82 4.96
N ASP A 3 -4.62 -17.39 5.03
CA ASP A 3 -4.89 -18.67 5.68
C ASP A 3 -3.95 -19.80 5.22
N TYR A 4 -3.43 -19.71 3.98
CA TYR A 4 -2.46 -20.66 3.44
C TYR A 4 -1.14 -20.68 4.24
N GLU A 5 -0.74 -19.55 4.81
CA GLU A 5 0.46 -19.43 5.66
C GLU A 5 0.15 -19.79 7.11
N LEU A 6 -1.07 -19.51 7.59
CA LEU A 6 -1.48 -19.78 8.98
C LEU A 6 -1.77 -21.26 9.24
N LYS A 7 -2.29 -21.97 8.23
CA LYS A 7 -2.69 -23.39 8.29
C LYS A 7 -1.77 -24.25 7.41
N ALA A 8 -0.47 -23.97 7.46
CA ALA A 8 0.52 -24.62 6.63
C ALA A 8 0.57 -26.15 6.87
N ALA A 9 0.45 -26.61 8.13
CA ALA A 9 0.50 -28.03 8.42
C ALA A 9 -0.75 -28.76 7.88
N SER A 10 -1.93 -28.14 7.97
CA SER A 10 -3.16 -28.71 7.43
C SER A 10 -3.20 -28.73 5.90
N ILE A 11 -2.61 -27.73 5.22
CA ILE A 11 -2.73 -27.59 3.76
C ILE A 11 -1.57 -28.27 3.03
N ARG A 12 -0.35 -28.11 3.53
CA ARG A 12 0.89 -28.56 2.88
C ARG A 12 1.58 -29.72 3.61
N GLY A 13 1.17 -30.03 4.84
CA GLY A 13 1.79 -31.09 5.64
C GLY A 13 3.15 -30.69 6.23
N ASP A 14 3.54 -29.41 6.12
CA ASP A 14 4.77 -28.86 6.67
C ASP A 14 4.49 -27.67 7.60
N GLY A 15 5.20 -27.61 8.73
CA GLY A 15 5.10 -26.52 9.71
C GLY A 15 4.12 -26.79 10.86
N VAL A 16 3.56 -25.71 11.40
CA VAL A 16 2.65 -25.71 12.56
C VAL A 16 1.39 -24.95 12.18
N ASP A 17 0.23 -25.52 12.49
CA ASP A 17 -1.04 -24.81 12.34
C ASP A 17 -1.24 -23.83 13.48
N TRP A 18 -1.39 -22.56 13.13
CA TRP A 18 -1.70 -21.52 14.09
C TRP A 18 -3.19 -21.56 14.45
N PRO A 19 -3.56 -21.33 15.72
CA PRO A 19 -4.95 -21.33 16.16
C PRO A 19 -5.67 -20.01 15.81
N LEU A 20 -5.39 -19.43 14.65
CA LEU A 20 -5.92 -18.16 14.18
C LEU A 20 -6.20 -18.26 12.68
N SER A 21 -7.22 -17.53 12.23
CA SER A 21 -7.50 -17.34 10.81
C SER A 21 -7.14 -15.93 10.36
N TYR A 22 -7.03 -15.73 9.05
CA TYR A 22 -6.86 -14.41 8.46
C TYR A 22 -8.07 -13.52 8.73
N GLU A 23 -9.27 -14.10 8.81
CA GLU A 23 -10.50 -13.34 9.15
C GLU A 23 -10.40 -12.66 10.52
N ASP A 24 -9.77 -13.33 11.49
CA ASP A 24 -9.53 -12.76 12.83
C ASP A 24 -8.51 -11.61 12.81
N LEU A 25 -7.56 -11.65 11.88
CA LEU A 25 -6.48 -10.68 11.74
C LEU A 25 -6.86 -9.49 10.85
N ALA A 26 -7.78 -9.68 9.91
CA ALA A 26 -8.23 -8.67 8.95
C ALA A 26 -8.52 -7.29 9.57
N PRO A 27 -9.33 -7.15 10.65
CA PRO A 27 -9.62 -5.83 11.22
C PRO A 27 -8.38 -5.15 11.82
N TYR A 28 -7.39 -5.92 12.30
CA TYR A 28 -6.16 -5.36 12.84
C TYR A 28 -5.24 -4.85 11.74
N TYR A 29 -5.17 -5.56 10.61
CA TYR A 29 -4.45 -5.09 9.43
C TYR A 29 -5.07 -3.81 8.87
N ASP A 30 -6.40 -3.73 8.80
CA ASP A 30 -7.10 -2.52 8.34
C ASP A 30 -6.71 -1.27 9.17
N ILE A 31 -6.59 -1.41 10.49
CA ILE A 31 -6.17 -0.31 11.38
C ILE A 31 -4.72 0.12 11.07
N VAL A 32 -3.82 -0.84 10.88
CA VAL A 32 -2.41 -0.56 10.55
C VAL A 32 -2.29 0.11 9.19
N GLU A 33 -3.06 -0.33 8.20
CA GLU A 33 -3.05 0.22 6.85
C GLU A 33 -3.56 1.66 6.80
N GLN A 34 -4.60 1.96 7.59
CA GLN A 34 -5.14 3.32 7.74
C GLN A 34 -4.15 4.24 8.48
N THR A 35 -3.50 3.75 9.53
CA THR A 35 -2.55 4.57 10.33
C THR A 35 -1.25 4.88 9.60
N LEU A 36 -0.72 3.91 8.84
CA LEU A 36 0.55 4.07 8.11
C LEU A 36 0.41 4.66 6.71
N VAL A 37 -0.83 4.94 6.30
CA VAL A 37 -1.16 5.48 4.98
C VAL A 37 -0.61 4.59 3.86
N VAL A 38 -0.97 3.30 3.89
CA VAL A 38 -0.41 2.30 2.97
C VAL A 38 -0.98 2.47 1.55
N HIS A 39 -0.07 2.58 0.57
CA HIS A 39 -0.43 2.67 -0.85
C HIS A 39 -0.16 1.35 -1.56
N GLY A 40 -1.12 0.88 -2.36
CA GLY A 40 -1.05 -0.41 -3.03
C GLY A 40 -2.06 -0.55 -4.17
N ILE A 41 -2.15 -1.76 -4.72
CA ILE A 41 -3.16 -2.17 -5.68
C ILE A 41 -3.83 -3.45 -5.17
N CYS A 42 -5.14 -3.56 -5.36
CA CYS A 42 -5.84 -4.82 -5.14
C CYS A 42 -5.51 -5.74 -6.33
N ALA A 43 -4.73 -6.79 -6.08
CA ALA A 43 -4.25 -7.70 -7.11
C ALA A 43 -5.10 -8.99 -7.21
N GLY A 44 -6.02 -9.22 -6.28
CA GLY A 44 -6.94 -10.37 -6.28
C GLY A 44 -6.22 -11.71 -6.13
N ILE A 45 -5.04 -11.73 -5.50
CA ILE A 45 -4.22 -12.93 -5.40
C ILE A 45 -4.75 -13.77 -4.22
N PRO A 46 -5.14 -15.04 -4.42
CA PRO A 46 -5.76 -15.85 -3.37
C PRO A 46 -4.85 -16.04 -2.14
N ASN A 47 -3.54 -16.12 -2.34
CA ASN A 47 -2.57 -16.21 -1.25
C ASN A 47 -2.22 -14.87 -0.60
N CYS A 48 -2.63 -13.74 -1.19
CA CYS A 48 -2.39 -12.39 -0.69
C CYS A 48 -3.72 -11.64 -0.67
N PRO A 49 -4.53 -11.81 0.39
CA PRO A 49 -5.76 -11.07 0.56
C PRO A 49 -5.49 -9.57 0.46
N ASP A 50 -6.33 -8.90 -0.34
CA ASP A 50 -6.20 -7.47 -0.59
C ASP A 50 -6.67 -6.68 0.64
N GLY A 51 -5.87 -5.68 1.04
CA GLY A 51 -6.19 -4.75 2.12
C GLY A 51 -6.82 -3.44 1.64
N GLN A 52 -7.10 -2.53 2.57
CA GLN A 52 -7.65 -1.20 2.31
C GLN A 52 -6.55 -0.20 1.96
N PHE A 53 -6.14 -0.18 0.70
CA PHE A 53 -5.11 0.74 0.21
C PHE A 53 -5.65 2.12 -0.17
N ILE A 54 -4.88 3.18 0.14
CA ILE A 54 -5.30 4.58 -0.05
C ILE A 54 -5.01 5.09 -1.47
N GLY A 55 -5.22 4.23 -2.47
CA GLY A 55 -4.96 4.50 -3.88
C GLY A 55 -3.49 4.70 -4.22
N ARG A 56 -3.18 4.84 -5.52
CA ARG A 56 -1.80 5.00 -5.98
C ARG A 56 -1.29 6.42 -5.72
N ARG A 57 -0.12 6.55 -5.08
CA ARG A 57 0.54 7.85 -4.88
C ARG A 57 0.66 8.60 -6.21
N ARG A 58 0.03 9.78 -6.29
CA ARG A 58 0.07 10.61 -7.50
C ARG A 58 1.48 11.14 -7.70
N ARG A 59 2.11 10.83 -8.83
CA ARG A 59 3.35 11.51 -9.22
C ARG A 59 3.00 12.94 -9.65
N PRO A 60 3.76 13.96 -9.21
CA PRO A 60 3.58 15.31 -9.74
C PRO A 60 3.84 15.27 -11.25
N SER A 61 2.88 15.75 -12.04
CA SER A 61 3.01 15.81 -13.50
C SER A 61 4.18 16.72 -13.87
N SER A 62 5.05 16.30 -14.79
CA SER A 62 6.21 17.10 -15.24
C SER A 62 5.84 18.36 -16.04
N LYS A 63 4.55 18.58 -16.32
CA LYS A 63 4.07 19.82 -16.93
C LYS A 63 4.30 20.94 -15.92
N ASN A 64 5.11 21.92 -16.30
CA ASN A 64 5.41 23.21 -15.63
C ASN A 64 6.83 23.38 -15.07
N ARG A 65 7.83 22.55 -15.42
CA ARG A 65 9.24 22.90 -15.12
C ARG A 65 9.76 24.09 -15.94
N SER A 66 9.20 24.34 -17.11
CA SER A 66 9.58 25.48 -17.97
C SER A 66 8.96 26.81 -17.54
N SER A 67 7.93 26.82 -16.67
CA SER A 67 7.26 28.07 -16.28
C SER A 67 7.83 28.72 -15.01
N LEU A 68 8.66 28.01 -14.24
CA LEU A 68 9.18 28.51 -12.96
C LEU A 68 10.50 29.27 -13.08
N MET A 69 11.18 29.21 -14.23
CA MET A 69 12.45 29.92 -14.46
C MET A 69 12.28 31.26 -15.20
N SER A 70 11.07 31.61 -15.62
CA SER A 70 10.82 32.82 -16.44
C SER A 70 10.09 33.95 -15.71
N ARG A 71 9.85 33.84 -14.40
CA ARG A 71 9.19 34.90 -13.60
C ARG A 71 10.13 35.64 -12.65
N GLU A 72 11.43 35.30 -12.64
CA GLU A 72 12.45 35.99 -11.82
C GLU A 72 13.35 36.90 -12.68
N GLY A 73 12.83 37.39 -13.80
CA GLY A 73 13.49 38.40 -14.62
C GLY A 73 12.70 39.71 -14.57
N CYS A 74 13.37 40.78 -14.13
CA CYS A 74 12.93 42.19 -14.16
C CYS A 74 12.32 42.71 -12.84
N GLN A 75 13.20 43.06 -11.88
CA GLN A 75 13.01 44.19 -10.97
C GLN A 75 14.33 44.56 -10.27
N THR A 76 15.20 45.25 -11.00
CA THR A 76 16.14 46.24 -10.44
C THR A 76 16.35 47.30 -11.51
N SER A 77 15.48 48.30 -11.49
CA SER A 77 15.67 49.61 -12.09
C SER A 77 15.35 50.59 -10.97
N GLU A 78 16.38 51.13 -10.30
CA GLU A 78 16.80 52.54 -10.35
C GLU A 78 18.04 52.73 -9.47
#